data_AF-A0A7C5CCZ3-F1
#
_entry.id   AF-A0A7C5CCZ3-F1
#
_cell.length_a   1.000
_cell.length_b   1.000
_cell.length_c   1.000
_cell.angle_alpha   90.00
_cell.angle_beta   90.00
_cell.angle_gamma   90.00
#
_symmetry.space_group_name_H-M   'P 1'
#
loop_
_entity.id
_entity.type
_entity.pdbx_description
1 polymer ?
#
loop_
_entity_poly.entity_id
_entity_poly.type
_entity_poly.pdbx_seq_one_letter_code
_entity_poly.pdbx_strand_id
1 'polypeptide(L)'
;MYDGDYPEPVNTGNSGGNLVRVVLLALFFIVVAVGFSVFGNQISSQWIMLFLGILAITGVFCLFALASGLFRVSSGVEGKTQTRMLMDSSSDGVVITNKKGVVSYANQSYLHLSGQVSSGAPVGVARLFAQQPEAGEAIYRLSRAAQEGRHAMEDIRLTRHFDGRLIEDVKPVWYRI
;
A
#
# COMPACT_ATOMS: atom_id res chain seq x y z
N MET A 1 12.78 -29.14 -6.72
CA MET A 1 13.60 -27.91 -6.65
C MET A 1 13.01 -26.97 -7.69
N TYR A 2 12.11 -26.09 -7.27
CA TYR A 2 11.48 -25.11 -8.17
C TYR A 2 12.22 -23.80 -7.95
N ASP A 3 13.06 -23.42 -8.90
CA ASP A 3 13.64 -22.08 -8.98
C ASP A 3 12.52 -21.12 -9.35
N GLY A 4 11.92 -20.53 -8.32
CA GLY A 4 11.07 -19.36 -8.46
C GLY A 4 11.95 -18.16 -8.74
N ASP A 5 12.43 -18.05 -9.98
CA ASP A 5 13.04 -16.83 -10.51
C ASP A 5 11.92 -15.80 -10.69
N TYR A 6 11.48 -15.25 -9.56
CA TYR A 6 10.54 -14.14 -9.54
C TYR A 6 11.34 -12.95 -10.06
N PRO A 7 11.01 -12.38 -11.24
CA PRO A 7 11.74 -11.23 -11.74
C PRO A 7 11.68 -10.13 -10.69
N GLU A 8 12.83 -9.78 -10.13
CA GLU A 8 12.89 -8.74 -9.13
C GLU A 8 12.31 -7.47 -9.77
N PRO A 9 11.27 -6.86 -9.17
CA PRO A 9 10.72 -5.64 -9.71
C PRO A 9 11.85 -4.60 -9.70
N VAL A 10 12.25 -4.14 -10.89
CA VAL A 10 13.17 -3.01 -11.06
C VAL A 10 12.50 -1.81 -10.41
N ASN A 11 12.88 -1.57 -9.17
CA ASN A 11 12.36 -0.51 -8.36
C ASN A 11 13.21 0.73 -8.67
N THR A 12 12.90 1.43 -9.76
CA THR A 12 13.42 2.79 -9.98
C THR A 12 12.69 3.76 -9.05
N GLY A 13 12.74 3.50 -7.75
CA GLY A 13 12.31 4.43 -6.73
C GLY A 13 13.27 5.60 -6.73
N ASN A 14 12.85 6.74 -7.25
CA ASN A 14 13.62 7.97 -7.18
C ASN A 14 13.74 8.40 -5.72
N SER A 15 14.79 7.94 -5.03
CA SER A 15 15.16 8.29 -3.65
C SER A 15 15.50 9.79 -3.48
N GLY A 16 15.46 10.57 -4.56
CA GLY A 16 15.82 11.98 -4.58
C GLY A 16 14.94 12.90 -3.72
N GLY A 17 13.72 12.48 -3.38
CA GLY A 17 12.80 13.30 -2.57
C GLY A 17 13.31 13.59 -1.14
N ASN A 18 14.01 12.63 -0.52
CA ASN A 18 14.56 12.83 0.82
C ASN A 18 15.89 13.62 0.79
N LEU A 19 16.74 13.38 -0.22
CA LEU A 19 18.01 14.09 -0.37
C LEU A 19 17.77 15.59 -0.64
N VAL A 20 16.84 15.93 -1.54
CA VAL A 20 16.52 17.33 -1.86
C VAL A 20 15.95 18.06 -0.65
N ARG A 21 15.12 17.42 0.18
CA ARG A 21 14.61 18.02 1.43
C ARG A 21 15.73 18.30 2.43
N VAL A 22 16.67 17.37 2.60
CA VAL A 22 17.83 17.57 3.49
C VAL A 22 18.74 18.68 2.97
N VAL A 23 19.00 18.72 1.66
CA VAL A 23 19.81 19.77 1.02
C VAL A 23 19.14 21.14 1.16
N LEU A 24 17.83 21.25 0.94
CA LEU A 24 17.09 22.51 1.13
C LEU A 24 17.14 22.99 2.58
N LEU A 25 17.00 22.08 3.55
CA LEU A 25 17.08 22.43 4.97
C LEU A 25 18.49 22.90 5.34
N ALA A 26 19.53 22.20 4.88
CA ALA A 26 20.91 22.61 5.09
C ALA A 26 21.19 23.99 4.46
N LEU A 27 20.71 24.22 3.24
CA LEU A 27 20.85 25.50 2.55
C LEU A 27 20.13 26.63 3.29
N PHE A 28 18.94 26.38 3.83
CA PHE A 28 18.22 27.33 4.68
C PHE A 28 19.04 27.72 5.92
N PHE A 29 19.62 26.75 6.63
CA PHE A 29 20.47 27.03 7.79
C PHE A 29 21.73 27.83 7.41
N ILE A 30 22.33 27.54 6.26
CA ILE A 30 23.49 28.28 5.75
C ILE A 30 23.10 29.74 5.47
N VAL A 31 21.97 29.99 4.81
CA VAL A 31 21.48 31.35 4.53
C VAL A 31 21.22 32.13 5.83
N VAL A 32 20.59 31.49 6.82
CA VAL A 32 20.35 32.10 8.14
C VAL A 32 21.68 32.43 8.82
N ALA A 33 22.65 31.51 8.84
CA ALA A 33 23.95 31.73 9.45
C ALA A 33 24.73 32.87 8.78
N VAL A 34 24.72 32.93 7.43
CA VAL A 34 25.36 34.01 6.67
C VAL A 34 24.69 35.36 6.95
N GLY A 35 23.35 35.40 7.01
CA GLY A 35 22.61 36.61 7.38
C GLY A 35 23.01 37.12 8.77
N PHE A 36 23.12 36.22 9.75
CA PHE A 36 23.62 36.56 11.08
C PHE A 36 25.07 37.04 11.07
N SER A 37 25.94 36.42 10.27
CA SER A 37 27.35 36.82 10.18
C SER A 37 27.55 38.21 9.59
N VAL A 38 26.74 38.61 8.61
CA VAL A 38 26.87 39.92 7.93
C VAL A 38 26.23 41.05 8.74
N PHE A 39 25.05 40.81 9.31
CA PHE A 39 24.31 41.84 10.05
C PHE A 39 24.59 41.83 11.56
N GLY A 40 25.27 40.81 12.09
CA GLY A 40 25.54 40.63 13.51
C GLY A 40 26.32 41.78 14.16
N ASN A 41 27.20 42.46 13.40
CA ASN A 41 27.95 43.60 13.92
C ASN A 41 27.11 44.88 14.11
N GLN A 42 25.93 44.98 13.48
CA GLN A 42 25.02 46.12 13.64
C GLN A 42 23.88 45.82 14.62
N ILE A 43 23.75 44.57 15.05
CA ILE A 43 22.67 44.09 15.92
C ILE A 43 23.21 43.95 17.34
N SER A 44 22.52 44.54 18.33
CA SER A 44 22.90 44.40 19.74
C SER A 44 22.92 42.91 20.15
N SER A 45 23.95 42.53 20.90
CA SER A 45 24.20 41.16 21.38
C SER A 45 22.95 40.48 21.99
N GLN A 46 22.06 41.25 22.63
CA GLN A 46 20.80 40.75 23.18
C GLN A 46 19.85 40.17 22.12
N TRP A 47 19.76 40.77 20.93
CA TRP A 47 18.85 40.31 19.88
C TRP A 47 19.33 39.01 19.23
N ILE A 48 20.65 38.83 19.13
CA ILE A 48 21.27 37.59 18.65
C ILE A 48 20.98 36.44 19.62
N MET A 49 21.17 36.67 20.93
CA MET A 49 20.86 35.67 21.95
C MET A 49 19.37 35.31 21.98
N LEU A 50 18.48 36.29 21.82
CA LEU A 50 17.04 36.05 21.75
C LEU A 50 16.66 35.17 20.56
N PHE A 51 17.15 35.52 19.36
CA PHE A 51 16.85 34.76 18.15
C PHE A 51 17.42 33.34 18.21
N LEU A 52 18.67 33.21 18.66
CA LEU A 52 19.31 31.91 18.82
C LEU A 52 18.59 31.05 19.86
N GLY A 53 18.10 31.65 20.94
CA GLY A 53 17.28 30.96 21.95
C GLY A 53 15.97 30.41 21.38
N ILE A 54 15.24 31.22 20.61
CA ILE A 54 13.99 30.78 19.95
C ILE A 54 14.29 29.64 18.98
N LEU A 55 15.33 29.78 18.15
CA LEU A 55 15.73 28.75 17.19
C LEU A 55 16.08 27.42 17.89
N ALA A 56 16.82 27.49 18.99
CA ALA A 56 17.19 26.32 19.79
C ALA A 56 15.96 25.62 20.38
N ILE A 57 15.02 26.39 20.96
CA ILE A 57 13.77 25.84 21.52
C ILE A 57 12.94 25.16 20.43
N THR A 58 12.77 25.82 19.27
CA THR A 58 12.05 25.25 18.13
C THR A 58 12.73 23.97 17.62
N GLY A 59 14.05 23.94 17.55
CA GLY A 59 14.83 22.77 17.15
C GLY A 59 14.64 21.58 18.10
N VAL A 60 14.78 21.80 19.40
CA VAL A 60 14.57 20.76 20.43
C VAL A 60 13.13 20.25 20.40
N PHE A 61 12.15 21.15 20.33
CA PHE A 61 10.74 20.78 20.21
C PHE A 61 10.46 19.92 18.97
N CYS A 62 11.02 20.29 17.82
CA CYS A 62 10.88 19.52 16.58
C CYS A 62 11.51 18.12 16.70
N LEU A 63 12.66 18.00 17.35
CA LEU A 63 13.30 16.71 17.62
C LEU A 63 12.42 15.81 18.51
N PHE A 64 11.81 16.37 19.55
CA PHE A 64 10.86 15.65 20.39
C PHE A 64 9.59 15.24 19.62
N ALA A 65 9.07 16.10 18.75
CA ALA A 65 7.89 15.80 17.94
C ALA A 65 8.15 14.72 16.88
N LEU A 66 9.37 14.64 16.35
CA LEU A 66 9.84 13.55 15.51
C LEU A 66 10.02 12.26 16.31
N ALA A 67 10.67 12.34 17.48
CA ALA A 67 10.92 11.20 18.36
C ALA A 67 9.62 10.60 18.93
N SER A 68 8.61 11.43 19.22
CA SER A 68 7.29 10.98 19.68
C SER A 68 6.43 10.38 18.57
N GLY A 69 6.85 10.50 17.31
CA GLY A 69 6.13 9.98 16.15
C GLY A 69 4.91 10.81 15.74
N LEU A 70 4.71 12.00 16.32
CA LEU A 70 3.65 12.93 15.91
C LEU A 70 3.85 13.41 14.47
N PHE A 71 5.11 13.64 14.06
CA PHE A 71 5.47 13.87 12.67
C PHE A 71 5.92 12.57 12.02
N ARG A 72 4.96 11.78 11.58
CA ARG A 72 5.26 10.62 10.73
C ARG A 72 5.66 11.15 9.35
N VAL A 73 6.96 11.29 9.11
CA VAL A 73 7.51 11.56 7.77
C VAL A 73 7.06 10.41 6.87
N SER A 74 5.97 10.63 6.14
CA SER A 74 5.39 9.67 5.24
C SER A 74 6.26 9.56 3.99
N SER A 75 7.42 8.91 4.11
CA SER A 75 8.33 8.57 3.02
C SER A 75 7.91 7.29 2.29
N GLY A 76 6.60 7.08 2.08
CA GLY A 76 6.11 5.81 1.53
C GLY A 76 4.75 5.84 0.83
N VAL A 77 4.30 7.00 0.34
CA VAL A 77 3.01 7.11 -0.38
C VAL A 77 3.19 7.02 -1.90
N GLU A 78 4.34 7.40 -2.48
CA GLU A 78 4.54 7.30 -3.93
C GLU A 78 4.43 5.85 -4.44
N GLY A 79 5.11 4.90 -3.78
CA GLY A 79 5.10 3.49 -4.20
C GLY A 79 3.75 2.80 -4.00
N LYS A 80 3.05 3.12 -2.91
CA LYS A 80 1.71 2.57 -2.62
C LYS A 80 0.65 3.06 -3.58
N THR A 81 0.79 4.27 -4.11
CA THR A 81 -0.18 4.82 -5.06
C THR A 81 0.00 4.22 -6.46
N GLN A 82 1.24 4.02 -6.93
CA GLN A 82 1.48 3.45 -8.27
C GLN A 82 1.09 1.97 -8.36
N THR A 83 1.50 1.13 -7.40
CA THR A 83 1.10 -0.29 -7.40
C THR A 83 -0.41 -0.46 -7.27
N ARG A 84 -1.07 0.41 -6.49
CA ARG A 84 -2.53 0.39 -6.34
C ARG A 84 -3.24 0.86 -7.61
N MET A 85 -2.75 1.90 -8.29
CA MET A 85 -3.28 2.30 -9.59
C MET A 85 -3.15 1.17 -10.63
N LEU A 86 -2.02 0.46 -10.63
CA LEU A 86 -1.82 -0.67 -11.54
C LEU A 86 -2.82 -1.80 -11.25
N MET A 87 -2.98 -2.17 -9.97
CA MET A 87 -3.94 -3.20 -9.54
C MET A 87 -5.40 -2.80 -9.79
N ASP A 88 -5.73 -1.52 -9.64
CA ASP A 88 -7.08 -1.00 -9.90
C ASP A 88 -7.38 -0.89 -11.41
N SER A 89 -6.36 -0.73 -12.26
CA SER A 89 -6.51 -0.75 -13.73
C SER A 89 -6.57 -2.15 -14.35
N SER A 90 -6.25 -3.20 -13.58
CA SER A 90 -6.27 -4.57 -14.07
C SER A 90 -7.70 -5.07 -14.28
N SER A 91 -7.94 -5.73 -15.42
CA SER A 91 -9.19 -6.46 -15.67
C SER A 91 -9.39 -7.62 -14.71
N ASP A 92 -8.30 -8.13 -14.12
CA ASP A 92 -8.33 -9.28 -13.22
C ASP A 92 -8.76 -8.86 -11.81
N GLY A 93 -9.57 -9.69 -11.15
CA GLY A 93 -9.97 -9.47 -9.77
C GLY A 93 -8.84 -9.78 -8.79
N VAL A 94 -8.35 -8.77 -8.08
CA VAL A 94 -7.27 -8.92 -7.09
C VAL A 94 -7.83 -8.74 -5.68
N VAL A 95 -7.55 -9.71 -4.81
CA VAL A 95 -7.87 -9.66 -3.38
C VAL A 95 -6.66 -10.11 -2.55
N ILE A 96 -6.40 -9.39 -1.46
CA ILE A 96 -5.35 -9.73 -0.51
C ILE A 96 -6.03 -10.02 0.83
N THR A 97 -5.74 -11.19 1.39
CA THR A 97 -6.28 -11.63 2.68
C THR A 97 -5.17 -11.97 3.66
N ASN A 98 -5.48 -11.89 4.96
CA ASN A 98 -4.60 -12.47 5.97
C ASN A 98 -4.74 -14.01 6.02
N LYS A 99 -3.90 -14.69 6.82
CA LYS A 99 -3.96 -16.15 7.00
C LYS A 99 -5.31 -16.68 7.54
N LYS A 100 -6.13 -15.81 8.13
CA LYS A 100 -7.48 -16.12 8.62
C LYS A 100 -8.56 -15.90 7.55
N GLY A 101 -8.19 -15.51 6.32
CA GLY A 101 -9.12 -15.23 5.22
C GLY A 101 -9.82 -13.87 5.31
N VAL A 102 -9.40 -12.98 6.22
CA VAL A 102 -9.95 -11.62 6.31
C VAL A 102 -9.32 -10.74 5.22
N VAL A 103 -10.16 -10.08 4.43
CA VAL A 103 -9.75 -9.22 3.33
C VAL A 103 -9.12 -7.92 3.86
N SER A 104 -7.89 -7.65 3.44
CA SER A 104 -7.17 -6.39 3.71
C SER A 104 -7.17 -5.43 2.52
N TYR A 105 -7.31 -5.95 1.30
CA TYR A 105 -7.41 -5.15 0.07
C TYR A 105 -8.19 -5.91 -0.99
N ALA A 106 -8.96 -5.19 -1.80
CA ALA A 106 -9.61 -5.67 -3.01
C ALA A 106 -9.60 -4.56 -4.05
N ASN A 107 -9.31 -4.88 -5.31
CA ASN A 107 -9.42 -3.93 -6.41
C ASN A 107 -10.89 -3.77 -6.87
N GLN A 108 -11.15 -2.81 -7.75
CA GLN A 108 -12.51 -2.56 -8.25
C GLN A 108 -13.11 -3.77 -8.97
N SER A 109 -12.33 -4.44 -9.83
CA SER A 109 -12.76 -5.64 -10.56
C SER A 109 -13.23 -6.75 -9.60
N TYR A 110 -12.50 -6.97 -8.49
CA TYR A 110 -12.91 -7.93 -7.46
C TYR A 110 -14.12 -7.46 -6.64
N LEU A 111 -14.24 -6.14 -6.37
CA LEU A 111 -15.41 -5.58 -5.71
C LEU A 111 -16.69 -5.77 -6.53
N HIS A 112 -16.62 -5.64 -7.87
CA HIS A 112 -17.75 -5.93 -8.75
C HIS A 112 -18.18 -7.40 -8.69
N LEU A 113 -17.23 -8.34 -8.60
CA LEU A 113 -17.53 -9.77 -8.41
C LEU A 113 -18.13 -10.04 -7.02
N SER A 114 -17.51 -9.51 -5.96
CA SER A 114 -17.98 -9.66 -4.58
C SER A 114 -19.35 -9.01 -4.35
N GLY A 115 -19.66 -7.92 -5.07
CA GLY A 115 -20.93 -7.23 -4.99
C GLY A 115 -22.13 -8.08 -5.42
N GLN A 116 -21.90 -9.14 -6.20
CA GLN A 116 -22.93 -10.11 -6.58
C GLN A 116 -23.34 -11.02 -5.41
N VAL A 117 -22.48 -11.16 -4.38
CA VAL A 117 -22.71 -12.04 -3.23
C VAL A 117 -22.99 -11.27 -1.95
N SER A 118 -22.43 -10.06 -1.80
CA SER A 118 -22.67 -9.21 -0.64
C SER A 118 -22.63 -7.73 -0.99
N SER A 119 -23.65 -6.99 -0.57
CA SER A 119 -23.75 -5.53 -0.75
C SER A 119 -22.87 -4.72 0.21
N GLY A 120 -22.13 -5.39 1.10
CA GLY A 120 -21.33 -4.78 2.16
C GLY A 120 -19.82 -4.86 1.89
N ALA A 121 -19.08 -5.29 2.91
CA ALA A 121 -17.63 -5.48 2.79
C ALA A 121 -17.29 -6.61 1.80
N PRO A 122 -16.14 -6.51 1.08
CA PRO A 122 -15.69 -7.55 0.18
C PRO A 122 -15.53 -8.88 0.90
N VAL A 123 -16.00 -9.96 0.27
CA VAL A 123 -15.85 -11.31 0.79
C VAL A 123 -14.56 -11.95 0.29
N GLY A 124 -13.94 -12.79 1.11
CA GLY A 124 -12.77 -13.58 0.68
C GLY A 124 -13.14 -14.61 -0.40
N VAL A 125 -12.13 -15.09 -1.13
CA VAL A 125 -12.31 -16.00 -2.28
C VAL A 125 -13.15 -17.22 -1.90
N ALA A 126 -12.87 -17.87 -0.77
CA ALA A 126 -13.64 -19.05 -0.36
C ALA A 126 -15.15 -18.78 -0.15
N ARG A 127 -15.50 -17.57 0.30
CA ARG A 127 -16.90 -17.17 0.50
C ARG A 127 -17.56 -16.75 -0.82
N LEU A 128 -16.81 -16.16 -1.75
CA LEU A 128 -17.29 -15.85 -3.09
C LEU A 128 -17.78 -17.11 -3.83
N PHE A 129 -17.08 -18.22 -3.67
CA PHE A 129 -17.39 -19.50 -4.29
C PHE A 129 -18.22 -20.45 -3.40
N ALA A 130 -18.70 -20.02 -2.23
CA ALA A 130 -19.38 -20.90 -1.29
C ALA A 130 -20.69 -21.51 -1.82
N GLN A 131 -21.37 -20.84 -2.75
CA GLN A 131 -22.58 -21.36 -3.41
C GLN A 131 -22.29 -22.22 -4.65
N GLN A 132 -21.01 -22.52 -4.93
CA GLN A 132 -20.55 -23.27 -6.09
C GLN A 132 -19.94 -24.61 -5.65
N PRO A 133 -20.74 -25.69 -5.52
CA PRO A 133 -20.21 -27.00 -5.17
C PRO A 133 -19.16 -27.50 -6.18
N GLU A 134 -19.22 -27.09 -7.44
CA GLU A 134 -18.21 -27.42 -8.47
C GLU A 134 -16.82 -26.82 -8.15
N ALA A 135 -16.76 -25.72 -7.39
CA ALA A 135 -15.53 -25.04 -7.04
C ALA A 135 -14.93 -25.52 -5.70
N GLY A 136 -15.69 -26.23 -4.87
CA GLY A 136 -15.35 -26.50 -3.47
C GLY A 136 -13.98 -27.18 -3.29
N GLU A 137 -13.67 -28.18 -4.12
CA GLU A 137 -12.39 -28.91 -4.01
C GLU A 137 -11.19 -28.05 -4.41
N ALA A 138 -11.30 -27.31 -5.53
CA ALA A 138 -10.27 -26.39 -5.99
C ALA A 138 -10.01 -25.29 -4.95
N ILE A 139 -11.07 -24.69 -4.41
CA ILE A 139 -10.98 -23.66 -3.37
C ILE A 139 -10.36 -24.19 -2.08
N TYR A 140 -10.66 -25.44 -1.70
CA TYR A 140 -10.02 -26.09 -0.55
C TYR A 140 -8.51 -26.25 -0.77
N ARG A 141 -8.09 -26.72 -1.96
CA ARG A 141 -6.65 -26.85 -2.30
C ARG A 141 -5.94 -25.50 -2.29
N LEU A 142 -6.54 -24.46 -2.88
CA LEU A 142 -6.00 -23.09 -2.85
C LEU A 142 -5.89 -22.55 -1.42
N SER A 143 -6.94 -22.71 -0.61
CA SER A 143 -6.95 -22.24 0.79
C SER A 143 -5.88 -22.93 1.62
N ARG A 144 -5.68 -24.24 1.41
CA ARG A 144 -4.63 -25.01 2.07
C ARG A 144 -3.24 -24.56 1.63
N ALA A 145 -3.02 -24.36 0.33
CA ALA A 145 -1.76 -23.84 -0.19
C ALA A 145 -1.44 -22.46 0.39
N ALA A 146 -2.43 -21.56 0.46
CA ALA A 146 -2.28 -20.23 1.05
C ALA A 146 -1.94 -20.28 2.55
N GLN A 147 -2.52 -21.20 3.32
CA GLN A 147 -2.18 -21.40 4.73
C GLN A 147 -0.74 -21.91 4.92
N GLU A 148 -0.30 -22.78 4.02
CA GLU A 148 1.08 -23.30 3.97
C GLU A 148 2.07 -22.27 3.38
N GLY A 149 1.59 -21.10 2.92
CA GLY A 149 2.42 -20.07 2.29
C GLY A 149 2.95 -20.46 0.91
N ARG A 150 2.31 -21.44 0.26
CA ARG A 150 2.67 -21.92 -1.09
C ARG A 150 1.82 -21.23 -2.14
N HIS A 151 2.44 -20.96 -3.28
CA HIS A 151 1.72 -20.55 -4.49
C HIS A 151 0.98 -21.74 -5.08
N ALA A 152 -0.27 -21.53 -5.49
CA ALA A 152 -1.11 -22.50 -6.18
C ALA A 152 -2.03 -21.76 -7.16
N MET A 153 -2.45 -22.46 -8.21
CA MET A 153 -3.35 -21.95 -9.24
C MET A 153 -4.34 -23.05 -9.60
N GLU A 154 -5.61 -22.68 -9.80
CA GLU A 154 -6.66 -23.61 -10.20
C GLU A 154 -7.54 -23.02 -11.30
N ASP A 155 -7.95 -23.87 -12.25
CA ASP A 155 -8.92 -23.53 -13.29
C ASP A 155 -10.28 -24.14 -12.91
N ILE A 156 -11.26 -23.28 -12.66
CA ILE A 156 -12.59 -23.65 -12.18
C ILE A 156 -13.62 -23.34 -13.26
N ARG A 157 -14.45 -24.34 -13.60
CA ARG A 157 -15.58 -24.16 -14.51
C ARG A 157 -16.85 -23.93 -13.72
N LEU A 158 -17.47 -22.77 -13.90
CA LEU A 158 -18.75 -22.44 -13.29
C LEU A 158 -19.90 -22.58 -14.28
N THR A 159 -20.99 -23.18 -13.80
CA THR A 159 -22.28 -23.35 -14.49
C THR A 159 -23.37 -22.43 -13.91
N ARG A 160 -23.08 -21.76 -12.79
CA ARG A 160 -23.94 -20.81 -12.09
C ARG A 160 -23.22 -19.49 -11.88
N HIS A 161 -23.99 -18.42 -11.74
CA HIS A 161 -23.49 -17.13 -11.28
C HIS A 161 -23.07 -17.20 -9.80
N PHE A 162 -22.23 -16.28 -9.33
CA PHE A 162 -21.79 -16.21 -7.93
C PHE A 162 -22.96 -16.06 -6.92
N ASP A 163 -24.08 -15.46 -7.34
CA ASP A 163 -25.35 -15.36 -6.58
C ASP A 163 -26.20 -16.65 -6.60
N GLY A 164 -25.65 -17.78 -7.06
CA GLY A 164 -26.33 -19.09 -7.06
C GLY A 164 -27.37 -19.30 -8.16
N ARG A 165 -27.73 -18.27 -8.93
CA ARG A 165 -28.64 -18.37 -10.08
C ARG A 165 -28.02 -19.19 -11.21
N LEU A 166 -28.81 -20.09 -11.79
CA LEU A 166 -28.44 -20.81 -13.02
C LEU A 166 -28.17 -19.81 -14.14
N ILE A 167 -27.13 -20.06 -14.95
CA ILE A 167 -26.88 -19.27 -16.15
C ILE A 167 -27.91 -19.76 -17.19
N GLU A 168 -28.93 -18.94 -17.49
CA GLU A 168 -30.07 -19.30 -18.37
C GLU A 168 -29.65 -19.62 -19.82
N ASP A 169 -28.46 -19.17 -20.24
CA ASP A 169 -27.86 -19.47 -21.53
C ASP A 169 -26.55 -20.27 -21.31
N VAL A 170 -26.52 -21.53 -21.74
CA VAL A 170 -25.60 -22.61 -21.31
C VAL A 170 -24.16 -22.40 -21.80
N LYS A 171 -23.50 -21.33 -21.38
CA LYS A 171 -22.06 -21.12 -21.60
C LYS A 171 -21.35 -21.21 -20.26
N PRO A 172 -20.66 -22.33 -19.98
CA PRO A 172 -19.84 -22.42 -18.78
C PRO A 172 -18.73 -21.36 -18.85
N VAL A 173 -18.53 -20.65 -17.75
CA VAL A 173 -17.48 -19.64 -17.63
C VAL A 173 -16.30 -20.26 -16.90
N TRP A 174 -15.11 -20.12 -17.45
CA TRP A 174 -13.87 -20.57 -16.84
C TRP A 174 -13.25 -19.43 -16.05
N TYR A 175 -12.87 -19.73 -14.80
CA TYR A 175 -12.14 -18.83 -13.92
C TYR A 175 -10.80 -19.45 -13.58
N ARG A 176 -9.74 -18.67 -13.72
CA ARG A 176 -8.40 -19.01 -13.23
C ARG A 176 -8.13 -18.20 -11.97
N ILE A 177 -7.74 -18.88 -10.89
CA ILE A 177 -7.48 -18.28 -9.57
C ILE A 177 -6.10 -18.69 -9.11
#